data_AF-A0A2E3W3X0-F1
#
_entry.id   AF-A0A2E3W3X0-F1
#
_cell.length_a   1.000
_cell.length_b   1.000
_cell.length_c   1.000
_cell.angle_alpha   90.00
_cell.angle_beta   90.00
_cell.angle_gamma   90.00
#
_symmetry.space_group_name_H-M   'P 1'
#
loop_
_entity.id
_entity.type
_entity.pdbx_description
1 polymer ?
#
loop_
_entity_poly.entity_id
_entity_poly.type
_entity_poly.pdbx_seq_one_letter_code
_entity_poly.pdbx_strand_id
1 'polypeptide(L)'
;MIYVYVKHTVANFANWREIYDGHRETRRRKGCLNERLFQKFDDENEVTILFTWSDEQSAREFLGSQDLKDTMQKAGVMQKPEIRFLNLIDEVRLSEGPEQHPNFG
;
A
#
# COMPACT_ATOMS: atom_id res chain seq x y z
N MET A 1 4.18 12.13 -10.16
CA MET A 1 4.04 11.01 -9.21
C MET A 1 2.81 11.25 -8.38
N ILE A 2 2.07 10.20 -8.07
CA ILE A 2 0.87 10.27 -7.24
C ILE A 2 1.03 9.32 -6.05
N TYR A 3 0.48 9.72 -4.92
CA TYR A 3 0.47 8.92 -3.70
C TYR A 3 -0.93 8.36 -3.50
N VAL A 4 -1.00 7.06 -3.21
CA VAL A 4 -2.28 6.39 -2.95
C VAL A 4 -2.26 5.91 -1.50
N TYR A 5 -3.14 6.52 -0.70
CA TYR A 5 -3.46 6.05 0.63
C TYR A 5 -4.52 4.96 0.54
N VAL A 6 -4.27 3.82 1.15
CA VAL A 6 -5.21 2.71 1.28
C VAL A 6 -5.29 2.31 2.75
N LYS A 7 -6.49 2.27 3.32
CA LYS A 7 -6.73 1.76 4.69
C LYS A 7 -7.83 0.73 4.68
N HIS A 8 -7.62 -0.39 5.36
CA HIS A 8 -8.64 -1.41 5.57
C HIS A 8 -8.34 -2.28 6.79
N THR A 9 -9.38 -2.96 7.27
CA THR A 9 -9.27 -3.97 8.33
C THR A 9 -9.23 -5.37 7.73
N VAL A 10 -8.41 -6.24 8.29
CA VAL A 10 -8.22 -7.63 7.86
C VAL A 10 -8.63 -8.59 8.97
N ALA A 11 -9.03 -9.80 8.62
CA ALA A 11 -9.41 -10.80 9.62
C ALA A 11 -8.21 -11.35 10.40
N ASN A 12 -7.04 -11.41 9.77
CA ASN A 12 -5.79 -11.87 10.37
C ASN A 12 -4.60 -11.26 9.63
N PHE A 13 -3.81 -10.45 10.33
CA PHE A 13 -2.67 -9.76 9.73
C PHE A 13 -1.61 -10.69 9.13
N ALA A 14 -1.27 -11.80 9.81
CA ALA A 14 -0.22 -12.70 9.33
C ALA A 14 -0.60 -13.34 7.98
N ASN A 15 -1.83 -13.85 7.86
CA ASN A 15 -2.35 -14.40 6.61
C ASN A 15 -2.45 -13.33 5.51
N TRP A 16 -2.92 -12.14 5.89
CA TRP A 16 -3.00 -11.01 4.97
C TRP A 16 -1.61 -10.62 4.42
N ARG A 17 -0.59 -10.61 5.28
CA ARG A 17 0.79 -10.21 4.95
C ARG A 17 1.42 -11.15 3.92
N GLU A 18 1.20 -12.45 4.05
CA GLU A 18 1.70 -13.45 3.09
C GLU A 18 1.16 -13.18 1.67
N ILE A 19 -0.15 -12.99 1.55
CA ILE A 19 -0.81 -12.72 0.26
C ILE A 19 -0.42 -11.33 -0.28
N TYR A 20 -0.33 -10.33 0.61
CA TYR A 20 0.10 -8.98 0.26
C TYR A 20 1.51 -8.96 -0.32
N ASP A 21 2.46 -9.66 0.30
CA ASP A 21 3.84 -9.76 -0.19
C ASP A 21 3.93 -10.56 -1.48
N GLY A 22 3.16 -11.65 -1.62
CA GLY A 22 3.07 -12.42 -2.85
C GLY A 22 2.56 -11.61 -4.06
N HIS A 23 1.80 -10.54 -3.83
CA HIS A 23 1.27 -9.67 -4.89
C HIS A 23 2.21 -8.52 -5.30
N ARG A 24 3.39 -8.39 -4.65
CA ARG A 24 4.39 -7.32 -4.89
C ARG A 24 4.79 -7.18 -6.36
N GLU A 25 5.09 -8.29 -7.02
CA GLU A 25 5.50 -8.30 -8.44
C GLU A 25 4.39 -7.82 -9.38
N THR A 26 3.12 -8.07 -9.04
CA THR A 26 1.99 -7.52 -9.78
C THR A 26 1.89 -6.01 -9.61
N ARG A 27 2.03 -5.49 -8.38
CA ARG A 27 2.07 -4.03 -8.14
C ARG A 27 3.19 -3.37 -8.94
N ARG A 28 4.41 -3.92 -8.91
CA ARG A 28 5.56 -3.40 -9.66
C ARG A 28 5.28 -3.36 -11.17
N ARG A 29 4.82 -4.48 -11.76
CA ARG A 29 4.49 -4.57 -13.19
C ARG A 29 3.38 -3.61 -13.61
N LYS A 30 2.51 -3.23 -12.68
CA LYS A 30 1.44 -2.27 -12.94
C LYS A 30 1.88 -0.81 -12.84
N GLY A 31 3.08 -0.52 -12.34
CA GLY A 31 3.61 0.85 -12.25
C GLY A 31 3.72 1.41 -10.83
N CYS A 32 3.51 0.58 -9.80
CA CYS A 32 3.81 0.95 -8.43
C CYS A 32 5.33 1.05 -8.24
N LEU A 33 5.79 2.20 -7.74
CA LEU A 33 7.21 2.50 -7.53
C LEU A 33 7.67 2.16 -6.12
N ASN A 34 6.89 2.56 -5.11
CA ASN A 34 7.23 2.39 -3.70
C ASN A 34 5.98 2.05 -2.89
N GLU A 35 6.18 1.41 -1.74
CA GLU A 35 5.14 1.13 -0.75
C GLU A 35 5.68 1.41 0.67
N ARG A 36 4.86 2.04 1.51
CA ARG A 36 5.05 2.09 2.96
C ARG A 36 3.85 1.43 3.62
N LEU A 37 4.09 0.40 4.42
CA LEU A 37 3.06 -0.32 5.16
C LEU A 37 3.11 0.05 6.63
N PHE A 38 1.93 0.29 7.20
CA PHE A 38 1.72 0.59 8.60
C PHE A 38 0.63 -0.31 9.16
N GLN A 39 0.78 -0.71 10.41
CA GLN A 39 -0.31 -1.20 11.24
C GLN A 39 -0.76 -0.06 12.17
N LYS A 40 -2.04 -0.06 12.55
CA LYS A 40 -2.52 0.81 13.62
C LYS A 40 -1.85 0.38 14.94
N PHE A 41 -1.40 1.35 15.72
CA PHE A 41 -0.57 1.13 16.91
C PHE A 41 -1.22 0.22 17.96
N ASP A 42 -2.54 0.30 18.08
CA ASP A 42 -3.39 -0.39 19.05
C ASP A 42 -4.35 -1.40 18.38
N ASP A 43 -4.16 -1.68 17.08
CA ASP A 43 -4.89 -2.71 16.34
C ASP A 43 -4.05 -3.25 15.17
N GLU A 44 -3.45 -4.43 15.35
CA GLU A 44 -2.60 -5.07 14.34
C GLU A 44 -3.34 -5.45 13.04
N ASN A 45 -4.67 -5.51 13.09
CA ASN A 45 -5.51 -5.93 11.97
C ASN A 45 -6.06 -4.73 11.18
N GLU A 46 -5.85 -3.50 11.63
CA GLU A 46 -6.05 -2.32 10.80
C GLU A 46 -4.72 -1.93 10.14
N VAL A 47 -4.69 -1.97 8.81
CA VAL A 47 -3.50 -1.64 8.03
C VAL A 47 -3.73 -0.39 7.21
N THR A 48 -2.65 0.40 7.09
CA THR A 48 -2.57 1.53 6.19
C THR A 48 -1.39 1.33 5.25
N ILE A 49 -1.59 1.57 3.97
CA ILE A 49 -0.56 1.50 2.95
C ILE A 49 -0.50 2.84 2.22
N LEU A 50 0.72 3.34 2.02
CA LEU A 50 0.99 4.49 1.19
C LEU A 50 1.83 4.05 -0.01
N PHE A 51 1.18 3.92 -1.17
CA PHE A 51 1.85 3.63 -2.42
C PHE A 51 2.31 4.90 -3.13
N THR A 52 3.37 4.80 -3.92
CA THR A 52 3.80 5.83 -4.87
C THR A 52 3.73 5.27 -6.28
N TRP A 53 3.14 6.01 -7.20
CA TRP A 53 3.00 5.64 -8.62
C TRP A 53 3.57 6.75 -9.51
N SER A 54 4.14 6.37 -10.66
CA SER A 54 4.60 7.35 -11.66
C SER A 54 3.42 8.04 -12.37
N ASP A 55 2.34 7.29 -12.61
CA ASP A 55 1.20 7.65 -13.44
C ASP A 55 -0.13 7.42 -12.71
N GLU A 56 -1.05 8.38 -12.82
CA GLU A 56 -2.38 8.31 -12.18
C GLU A 56 -3.28 7.26 -12.83
N GLN A 57 -3.25 7.15 -14.15
CA GLN A 57 -4.11 6.23 -14.88
C GLN A 57 -3.79 4.78 -14.49
N SER A 58 -2.52 4.42 -14.48
CA SER A 58 -2.03 3.11 -14.05
C SER A 58 -2.46 2.77 -12.61
N ALA A 59 -2.40 3.75 -11.69
CA ALA A 59 -2.87 3.57 -10.33
C ALA A 59 -4.39 3.30 -10.28
N ARG A 60 -5.19 4.07 -11.02
CA ARG A 60 -6.65 3.89 -11.10
C ARG A 60 -7.04 2.54 -11.70
N GLU A 61 -6.37 2.13 -12.77
CA GLU A 61 -6.59 0.83 -13.42
C GLU A 61 -6.29 -0.32 -12.46
N PHE A 62 -5.19 -0.24 -11.72
CA PHE A 62 -4.84 -1.24 -10.72
C PHE A 62 -5.87 -1.31 -9.57
N LEU A 63 -6.23 -0.16 -8.99
CA LEU A 63 -7.19 -0.07 -7.89
C LEU A 63 -8.61 -0.48 -8.29
N GLY A 64 -8.95 -0.37 -9.58
CA GLY A 64 -10.22 -0.83 -10.14
C GLY A 64 -10.23 -2.30 -10.58
N SER A 65 -9.07 -2.97 -10.61
CA SER A 65 -8.92 -4.29 -11.22
C SER A 65 -9.63 -5.41 -10.47
N GLN A 66 -10.10 -6.41 -11.21
CA GLN A 66 -10.69 -7.62 -10.62
C GLN A 66 -9.64 -8.44 -9.86
N ASP A 67 -8.42 -8.53 -10.39
CA ASP A 67 -7.28 -9.21 -9.75
C ASP A 67 -7.02 -8.68 -8.32
N LEU A 68 -7.03 -7.35 -8.15
CA LEU A 68 -6.87 -6.76 -6.82
C LEU A 68 -8.04 -7.09 -5.90
N LYS A 69 -9.29 -7.00 -6.39
CA LYS A 69 -10.48 -7.33 -5.60
C LYS A 69 -10.44 -8.78 -5.09
N ASP A 70 -10.14 -9.72 -5.98
CA ASP A 70 -10.04 -11.14 -5.64
C ASP A 70 -8.89 -11.39 -4.65
N THR A 71 -7.76 -10.71 -4.84
CA THR A 71 -6.61 -10.80 -3.93
C THR A 71 -6.95 -10.26 -2.54
N MET A 72 -7.63 -9.12 -2.43
CA MET A 72 -8.07 -8.55 -1.15
C MET A 72 -9.06 -9.46 -0.43
N GLN A 73 -10.02 -10.04 -1.17
CA GLN A 73 -10.97 -10.99 -0.59
C GLN A 73 -10.26 -12.24 -0.05
N LYS A 74 -9.34 -12.83 -0.83
CA LYS A 74 -8.52 -13.97 -0.39
C LYS A 74 -7.66 -13.63 0.82
N ALA A 75 -7.14 -12.40 0.88
CA ALA A 75 -6.34 -11.91 2.00
C ALA A 75 -7.15 -11.59 3.26
N GLY A 76 -8.48 -11.76 3.23
CA GLY A 76 -9.33 -11.56 4.40
C GLY A 76 -9.64 -10.09 4.72
N VAL A 77 -9.63 -9.20 3.72
CA VAL A 77 -10.08 -7.81 3.89
C VAL A 77 -11.58 -7.81 4.24
N MET A 78 -11.92 -7.26 5.40
CA MET A 78 -13.26 -7.38 5.99
C MET A 78 -14.26 -6.33 5.50
N GLN A 79 -13.76 -5.18 5.06
CA GLN A 79 -14.57 -4.05 4.65
C GLN A 79 -13.99 -3.37 3.42
N LYS A 80 -14.83 -2.60 2.72
CA LYS A 80 -14.37 -1.82 1.56
C LYS A 80 -13.20 -0.91 1.99
N PRO A 81 -12.03 -0.99 1.33
CA PRO A 81 -10.92 -0.12 1.66
C PRO A 81 -11.26 1.34 1.44
N GLU A 82 -10.76 2.19 2.34
CA GLU A 82 -10.70 3.61 2.14
C GLU A 82 -9.52 3.92 1.21
N ILE A 83 -9.79 4.57 0.08
CA ILE A 83 -8.78 4.89 -0.93
C ILE A 83 -8.77 6.40 -1.18
N ARG A 84 -7.60 7.04 -1.08
CA ARG A 84 -7.41 8.46 -1.39
C ARG A 84 -6.21 8.65 -2.31
N PHE A 85 -6.37 9.51 -3.31
CA PHE A 85 -5.28 9.98 -4.16
C PHE A 85 -4.76 11.30 -3.61
N LEU A 86 -3.45 11.41 -3.46
CA LEU A 86 -2.77 12.49 -2.77
C LEU A 86 -1.63 13.03 -3.66
N ASN A 87 -1.43 14.34 -3.58
CA ASN A 87 -0.22 14.99 -4.07
C ASN A 87 0.72 15.23 -2.89
N LEU A 88 1.99 14.86 -3.04
CA LEU A 88 3.02 15.33 -2.12
C LEU A 88 3.28 16.80 -2.42
N ILE A 89 3.04 17.67 -1.44
CA ILE A 89 3.34 19.10 -1.55
C ILE A 89 4.80 19.34 -1.15
N ASP A 90 5.20 18.77 -0.02
CA ASP A 90 6.55 18.83 0.52
C ASP A 90 6.84 17.61 1.38
N GLU A 91 8.13 17.25 1.47
CA GLU A 91 8.64 16.32 2.47
C GLU A 91 9.82 17.00 3.16
N VAL A 92 9.59 17.50 4.38
CA VAL A 92 10.61 18.19 5.16
C VAL A 92 11.14 17.25 6.24
N ARG A 93 12.44 16.99 6.20
CA ARG A 93 13.13 16.26 7.28
C ARG A 93 13.50 17.24 8.39
N LEU A 94 12.83 17.10 9.52
CA LEU A 94 13.02 17.98 10.69
C LEU A 94 14.17 17.56 11.60
N SER A 95 14.86 16.46 11.29
CA SER A 95 16.01 15.96 12.05
C SER A 95 17.18 15.66 11.11
N GLU A 96 18.39 16.08 11.51
CA GLU A 96 19.64 15.70 10.85
C GLU A 96 20.12 14.36 11.44
N GLY A 97 19.93 13.27 10.70
CA GLY A 97 20.42 11.93 11.07
C GLY A 97 20.42 11.02 9.84
N PRO A 98 21.38 10.09 9.72
CA PRO A 98 21.57 9.35 8.48
C PRO A 98 20.42 8.38 8.21
N GLU A 99 19.86 8.43 7.01
CA GLU A 99 18.97 7.39 6.49
C GLU A 99 19.71 6.06 6.44
N GLN A 100 19.24 5.06 7.18
CA GLN A 100 19.34 3.67 6.74
C GLN A 100 17.94 3.17 6.47
N HIS A 101 17.39 3.50 5.30
CA HIS A 101 16.33 2.68 4.73
C HIS A 101 17.00 1.41 4.16
N PRO A 102 16.55 0.20 4.53
CA PRO A 102 17.01 -1.00 3.87
C PRO A 102 16.64 -0.91 2.40
N ASN A 103 17.64 -1.04 1.54
CA ASN A 103 17.48 -1.28 0.12
C ASN A 103 16.74 -2.62 -0.04
N PHE A 104 15.42 -2.59 -0.21
CA PHE A 104 14.68 -3.77 -0.65
C PHE A 104 14.91 -3.88 -2.16
N GLY A 105 16.01 -4.53 -2.52
CA GLY A 105 16.30 -4.98 -3.88
C GLY A 105 15.29 -6.01 -4.38
#